data_AF-A0A0J9YBF7-F1
#
_entry.id   AF-A0A0J9YBF7-F1
#
_cell.length_a   1.000
_cell.length_b   1.000
_cell.length_c   1.000
_cell.angle_alpha   90.00
_cell.angle_beta   90.00
_cell.angle_gamma   90.00
#
_symmetry.space_group_name_H-M   'P 1'
#
loop_
_entity.id
_entity.type
_entity.pdbx_description
1 polymer ?
#
loop_
_entity_poly.entity_id
_entity_poly.type
_entity_poly.pdbx_seq_one_letter_code
_entity_poly.pdbx_strand_id
1 'polypeptide(L)'
;FVLVAICISLAVPAGIFVPSFVIGACGGRLIGEIMALLYPQGLRGPDGPQIFPGLYAVVGAAAYTGSVTHSLSIAVIVCETTGQLSPLLPVLIALMIGNAISSFLQPSIYESMIEIKNLPHLADLPPSRISVHKLKVENIMIHDVLCITKSTTYGELRELLLATPHLRSYPLITDSRTKILLGSVARKYLNYLLYEKLGPDSMIDRRRINTTSDLLNHIRRNSRLSNNNLLTDRNISGNTLLANSPLHEDRRGGDDKKNDKKD
;
A
#
# COMPACT_ATOMS: atom_id res chain seq x y z
N PHE A 1 12.02 -12.94 -25.71
CA PHE A 1 12.84 -11.96 -24.97
C PHE A 1 12.62 -10.53 -25.47
N VAL A 2 13.05 -10.16 -26.69
CA VAL A 2 12.96 -8.78 -27.22
C VAL A 2 11.53 -8.21 -27.19
N LEU A 3 10.54 -9.00 -27.62
CA LEU A 3 9.13 -8.57 -27.62
C LEU A 3 8.64 -8.19 -26.21
N VAL A 4 9.08 -8.90 -25.17
CA VAL A 4 8.68 -8.65 -23.78
C VAL A 4 9.18 -7.28 -23.32
N ALA A 5 10.41 -6.90 -23.67
CA ALA A 5 10.96 -5.57 -23.37
C ALA A 5 10.14 -4.45 -24.05
N ILE A 6 9.73 -4.66 -25.30
CA ILE A 6 8.88 -3.71 -26.03
C ILE A 6 7.48 -3.63 -25.38
N CYS A 7 6.88 -4.76 -25.01
CA CYS A 7 5.57 -4.81 -24.34
C CYS A 7 5.55 -4.06 -23.01
N ILE A 8 6.61 -4.16 -22.20
CA ILE A 8 6.70 -3.48 -20.90
C ILE A 8 6.80 -1.95 -21.08
N SER A 9 7.33 -1.49 -22.20
CA SER A 9 7.51 -0.07 -22.50
C SER A 9 6.22 0.61 -23.00
N LEU A 10 5.21 -0.17 -23.38
CA LEU A 10 3.93 0.36 -23.85
C LEU A 10 3.06 0.81 -22.68
N ALA A 11 2.34 1.92 -22.85
CA ALA A 11 1.39 2.46 -21.87
C ALA A 11 0.07 1.66 -21.85
N VAL A 12 0.16 0.35 -21.65
CA VAL A 12 -0.97 -0.58 -21.61
C VAL A 12 -0.96 -1.28 -20.25
N PRO A 13 -2.12 -1.47 -19.58
CA PRO A 13 -2.19 -2.27 -18.37
C PRO A 13 -1.86 -3.73 -18.69
N ALA A 14 -0.61 -4.13 -18.43
CA ALA A 14 -0.09 -5.47 -18.68
C ALA A 14 0.77 -5.96 -17.51
N GLY A 15 0.72 -7.26 -17.25
CA GLY A 15 1.54 -7.90 -16.22
C GLY A 15 2.86 -8.45 -16.79
N ILE A 16 3.94 -8.32 -16.03
CA ILE A 16 5.28 -8.83 -16.41
C ILE A 16 5.55 -10.27 -15.94
N PHE A 17 4.74 -10.77 -15.02
CA PHE A 17 4.94 -12.08 -14.38
C PHE A 17 4.89 -13.24 -15.37
N VAL A 18 3.79 -13.37 -16.13
CA VAL A 18 3.57 -14.49 -17.06
C VAL A 18 4.63 -14.51 -18.19
N PRO A 19 4.96 -13.39 -18.86
CA PRO A 19 6.03 -13.39 -19.86
C PRO A 19 7.38 -13.82 -19.31
N SER A 20 7.72 -13.40 -18.08
CA SER A 20 8.98 -13.78 -17.42
C SER A 20 8.99 -15.27 -17.08
N PHE A 21 7.88 -15.77 -16.57
CA PHE A 21 7.68 -17.18 -16.27
C PHE A 21 7.90 -18.08 -17.49
N VAL A 22 7.33 -17.71 -18.64
CA VAL A 22 7.49 -18.46 -19.89
C VAL A 22 8.94 -18.43 -20.38
N ILE A 23 9.62 -17.29 -20.33
CA ILE A 23 11.04 -17.19 -20.72
C ILE A 23 11.90 -18.11 -19.84
N GLY A 24 11.68 -18.12 -18.53
CA GLY A 24 12.36 -19.01 -17.60
C GLY A 24 12.06 -20.49 -17.87
N ALA A 25 10.79 -20.82 -18.17
CA ALA A 25 10.38 -22.19 -18.51
C ALA A 25 11.06 -22.70 -19.79
N CYS A 26 11.11 -21.86 -20.83
CA CYS A 26 11.82 -22.19 -22.08
C CYS A 26 13.32 -22.43 -21.82
N GLY A 27 13.97 -21.57 -21.05
CA GLY A 27 15.39 -21.73 -20.70
C GLY A 27 15.65 -22.99 -19.88
N GLY A 28 14.82 -23.25 -18.87
CA GLY A 28 14.90 -24.47 -18.06
C GLY A 28 14.68 -25.73 -18.88
N ARG A 29 13.70 -25.73 -19.78
CA ARG A 29 13.44 -26.86 -20.68
C ARG A 29 14.62 -27.12 -21.61
N LEU A 30 15.20 -26.08 -22.20
CA LEU A 30 16.37 -26.21 -23.07
C LEU A 30 17.54 -26.89 -22.35
N ILE A 31 17.82 -26.49 -21.11
CA ILE A 31 18.84 -27.14 -20.27
C ILE A 31 18.47 -28.60 -19.96
N GLY A 32 17.19 -28.86 -19.66
CA GLY A 32 16.69 -30.21 -19.40
C GLY A 32 16.85 -31.16 -20.59
N GLU A 33 16.53 -30.70 -21.81
CA GLU A 33 16.71 -31.48 -23.05
C GLU A 33 18.20 -31.71 -23.34
N ILE A 34 19.06 -30.71 -23.14
CA ILE A 34 20.52 -30.88 -23.27
C ILE A 34 21.04 -31.95 -22.30
N MET A 35 20.55 -31.94 -21.05
CA MET A 35 20.93 -32.95 -20.04
C MET A 35 20.45 -34.35 -20.41
N ALA A 36 19.24 -34.47 -20.98
CA ALA A 36 18.72 -35.74 -21.47
C ALA A 36 19.53 -36.29 -22.66
N LEU A 37 20.00 -35.41 -23.56
CA LEU A 37 20.87 -35.78 -24.68
C LEU A 37 22.26 -36.21 -24.23
N LEU A 38 22.82 -35.55 -23.21
CA LEU A 38 24.16 -35.84 -22.71
C LEU A 38 24.21 -37.12 -21.85
N TYR A 39 23.15 -37.40 -21.10
CA TYR A 39 23.03 -38.57 -20.22
C TYR A 39 21.78 -39.41 -20.52
N PRO A 40 21.74 -40.12 -21.68
CA PRO A 40 20.57 -40.86 -22.11
C PRO A 40 20.24 -42.05 -21.19
N GLN A 41 21.24 -42.59 -20.48
CA GLN A 41 21.09 -43.70 -19.53
C GLN A 41 20.73 -43.24 -18.11
N GLY A 42 20.38 -41.96 -17.92
CA GLY A 42 20.12 -41.39 -16.59
C GLY A 42 21.37 -41.12 -15.77
N LEU A 43 21.21 -40.36 -14.67
CA LEU A 43 22.33 -39.91 -13.82
C LEU A 43 23.04 -41.02 -13.03
N ARG A 44 22.42 -42.21 -12.92
CA ARG A 44 22.88 -43.32 -12.06
C ARG A 44 23.04 -44.67 -12.79
N GLY A 45 23.00 -44.67 -14.12
CA GLY A 45 23.12 -45.87 -14.96
C GLY A 45 21.76 -46.47 -15.38
N PRO A 46 21.75 -47.65 -16.03
CA PRO A 46 20.59 -48.23 -16.73
C PRO A 46 19.29 -48.34 -15.91
N ASP A 47 19.40 -48.47 -14.58
CA ASP A 47 18.27 -48.57 -13.64
C ASP A 47 18.04 -47.30 -12.80
N GLY A 48 18.68 -46.19 -13.18
CA GLY A 48 18.57 -44.90 -12.49
C GLY A 48 17.29 -44.13 -12.86
N PRO A 49 16.87 -43.15 -12.04
CA PRO A 49 15.77 -42.26 -12.40
C PRO A 49 16.11 -41.48 -13.67
N GLN A 50 15.21 -41.54 -14.65
CA GLN A 50 15.36 -40.83 -15.92
C GLN A 50 15.27 -39.31 -15.71
N ILE A 51 15.98 -38.55 -16.54
CA ILE A 51 15.96 -37.09 -16.51
C ILE A 51 14.64 -36.62 -17.14
N PHE A 52 13.79 -35.97 -16.34
CA PHE A 52 12.54 -35.39 -16.81
C PHE A 52 12.73 -33.90 -17.17
N PRO A 53 12.78 -33.51 -18.46
CA PRO A 53 13.01 -32.12 -18.85
C PRO A 53 11.91 -31.17 -18.38
N GLY A 54 10.71 -31.69 -18.10
CA GLY A 54 9.60 -30.93 -17.51
C GLY A 54 9.96 -30.34 -16.14
N LEU A 55 10.69 -31.07 -15.30
CA LEU A 55 11.08 -30.58 -13.98
C LEU A 55 12.08 -29.41 -14.09
N TYR A 56 13.01 -29.50 -15.03
CA TYR A 56 13.97 -28.42 -15.31
C TYR A 56 13.28 -27.16 -15.84
N ALA A 57 12.22 -27.32 -16.64
CA ALA A 57 11.38 -26.20 -17.09
C ALA A 57 10.74 -25.47 -15.89
N VAL A 58 10.18 -26.22 -14.93
CA VAL A 58 9.56 -25.67 -13.73
C VAL A 58 10.59 -24.94 -12.85
N VAL A 59 11.77 -25.54 -12.64
CA VAL A 59 12.87 -24.92 -11.89
C VAL A 59 13.35 -23.63 -12.56
N GLY A 60 13.54 -23.64 -13.89
CA GLY A 60 13.95 -22.45 -14.65
C GLY A 60 12.90 -21.33 -14.62
N ALA A 61 11.62 -21.68 -14.71
CA ALA A 61 10.51 -20.74 -14.61
C ALA A 61 10.49 -20.02 -13.26
N ALA A 62 10.62 -20.77 -12.17
CA ALA A 62 10.68 -20.24 -10.82
C ALA A 62 11.93 -19.39 -10.62
N ALA A 63 13.11 -19.90 -10.97
CA ALA A 63 14.38 -19.23 -10.76
C ALA A 63 14.46 -17.90 -11.52
N TYR A 64 14.09 -17.87 -12.80
CA TYR A 64 14.13 -16.64 -13.59
C TYR A 64 13.13 -15.61 -13.07
N THR A 65 11.87 -16.01 -12.84
CA THR A 65 10.84 -15.07 -12.36
C THR A 65 11.17 -14.55 -10.96
N GLY A 66 11.67 -15.42 -10.07
CA GLY A 66 12.17 -15.06 -8.74
C GLY A 66 13.32 -14.06 -8.79
N SER A 67 14.22 -14.22 -9.76
CA SER A 67 15.35 -13.32 -9.99
C SER A 67 14.93 -11.96 -10.55
N VAL A 68 13.88 -11.89 -11.37
CA VAL A 68 13.38 -10.63 -11.96
C VAL A 68 12.60 -9.80 -10.92
N THR A 69 11.83 -10.47 -10.06
CA THR A 69 10.99 -9.79 -9.06
C THR A 69 11.62 -9.69 -7.68
N HIS A 70 12.79 -10.28 -7.47
CA HIS A 70 13.44 -10.49 -6.16
C HIS A 70 12.51 -11.10 -5.10
N SER A 71 11.73 -12.12 -5.48
CA SER A 71 10.74 -12.74 -4.58
C SER A 71 10.87 -14.25 -4.48
N LEU A 72 10.92 -14.74 -3.25
CA LEU A 72 11.11 -16.17 -2.94
C LEU A 72 9.79 -16.94 -2.92
N SER A 73 8.67 -16.24 -2.74
CA SER A 73 7.33 -16.83 -2.74
C SER A 73 6.98 -17.48 -4.08
N ILE A 74 7.67 -17.10 -5.15
CA ILE A 74 7.51 -17.69 -6.48
C ILE A 74 7.79 -19.19 -6.45
N ALA A 75 8.79 -19.66 -5.70
CA ALA A 75 9.05 -21.09 -5.57
C ALA A 75 7.81 -21.85 -5.05
N VAL A 76 7.12 -21.28 -4.07
CA VAL A 76 5.89 -21.85 -3.49
C VAL A 76 4.76 -21.81 -4.52
N ILE A 77 4.53 -20.66 -5.16
CA ILE A 77 3.50 -20.50 -6.21
C ILE A 77 3.69 -21.54 -7.33
N VAL A 78 4.93 -21.75 -7.78
CA VAL A 78 5.24 -22.73 -8.82
C VAL A 78 4.97 -24.16 -8.35
N CYS A 79 5.36 -24.51 -7.12
CA CYS A 79 5.13 -25.86 -6.60
C CYS A 79 3.64 -26.14 -6.34
N GLU A 80 2.89 -25.14 -5.87
CA GLU A 80 1.43 -25.22 -5.70
C GLU A 80 0.72 -25.36 -7.05
N THR A 81 1.08 -24.54 -8.05
CA THR A 81 0.48 -24.62 -9.40
C THR A 81 0.80 -25.92 -10.13
N THR A 82 1.95 -26.55 -9.83
CA THR A 82 2.32 -27.87 -10.35
C THR A 82 1.59 -29.01 -9.61
N GLY A 83 1.01 -28.74 -8.44
CA GLY A 83 0.32 -29.75 -7.62
C GLY A 83 1.25 -30.76 -6.95
N GLN A 84 2.57 -30.50 -6.92
CA GLN A 84 3.57 -31.40 -6.35
C GLN A 84 4.63 -30.59 -5.61
N LEU A 85 4.75 -30.84 -4.29
CA LEU A 85 5.74 -30.19 -3.42
C LEU A 85 7.07 -30.95 -3.34
N SER A 86 7.16 -32.16 -3.91
CA SER A 86 8.36 -32.99 -3.88
C SER A 86 9.62 -32.26 -4.38
N PRO A 87 9.59 -31.45 -5.46
CA PRO A 87 10.76 -30.70 -5.93
C PRO A 87 10.94 -29.31 -5.29
N LEU A 88 10.28 -28.99 -4.17
CA LEU A 88 10.34 -27.64 -3.58
C LEU A 88 11.77 -27.21 -3.20
N LEU A 89 12.54 -28.11 -2.59
CA LEU A 89 13.90 -27.83 -2.13
C LEU A 89 14.83 -27.43 -3.30
N PRO A 90 14.98 -28.22 -4.39
CA PRO A 90 15.84 -27.83 -5.50
C PRO A 90 15.37 -26.57 -6.23
N VAL A 91 14.04 -26.35 -6.33
CA VAL A 91 13.48 -25.11 -6.88
C VAL A 91 13.90 -23.90 -6.06
N LEU A 92 13.80 -23.99 -4.73
CA LEU A 92 14.16 -22.90 -3.82
C LEU A 92 15.66 -22.57 -3.89
N ILE A 93 16.54 -23.58 -3.95
CA ILE A 93 17.99 -23.37 -4.08
C ILE A 93 18.32 -22.67 -5.40
N ALA A 94 17.78 -23.14 -6.53
CA ALA A 94 18.01 -22.51 -7.83
C ALA A 94 17.51 -21.06 -7.85
N LEU A 95 16.34 -20.82 -7.27
CA LEU A 95 15.76 -19.48 -7.14
C LEU A 95 16.62 -18.58 -6.25
N MET A 96 17.13 -19.07 -5.12
CA MET A 96 18.01 -18.34 -4.22
C MET A 96 19.28 -17.87 -4.92
N ILE A 97 19.92 -18.75 -5.68
CA ILE A 97 21.15 -18.44 -6.42
C ILE A 97 20.87 -17.39 -7.50
N GLY A 98 19.80 -17.57 -8.28
CA GLY A 98 19.41 -16.60 -9.30
C GLY A 98 19.07 -15.24 -8.69
N ASN A 99 18.34 -15.22 -7.58
CA ASN A 99 18.00 -14.00 -6.87
C ASN A 99 19.26 -13.31 -6.33
N ALA A 100 20.18 -14.04 -5.69
CA ALA A 100 21.42 -13.47 -5.18
C ALA A 100 22.27 -12.81 -6.28
N ILE A 101 22.38 -13.47 -7.45
CA ILE A 101 23.09 -12.91 -8.61
C ILE A 101 22.38 -11.67 -9.14
N SER A 102 21.05 -11.73 -9.28
CA SER A 102 20.25 -10.60 -9.76
C SER A 102 20.33 -9.39 -8.82
N SER A 103 20.13 -9.59 -7.52
CA SER A 103 20.22 -8.52 -6.51
C SER A 103 21.61 -7.89 -6.42
N PHE A 104 22.66 -8.60 -6.80
CA PHE A 104 24.01 -8.02 -6.90
C PHE A 104 24.20 -7.14 -8.13
N LEU A 105 23.53 -7.47 -9.24
CA LEU A 105 23.72 -6.80 -10.54
C LEU A 105 22.74 -5.63 -10.75
N GLN A 106 21.47 -5.82 -10.42
CA GLN A 106 20.39 -4.88 -10.74
C GLN A 106 19.31 -4.85 -9.65
N PRO A 107 18.65 -3.71 -9.43
CA PRO A 107 17.46 -3.64 -8.59
C PRO A 107 16.32 -4.45 -9.21
N SER A 108 15.30 -4.75 -8.40
CA SER A 108 14.13 -5.48 -8.89
C SER A 108 13.42 -4.69 -10.00
N ILE A 109 12.67 -5.39 -10.85
CA ILE A 109 11.92 -4.71 -11.93
C ILE A 109 10.88 -3.71 -11.41
N TYR A 110 10.34 -3.96 -10.23
CA TYR A 110 9.34 -3.11 -9.60
C TYR A 110 9.97 -1.85 -9.00
N GLU A 111 11.12 -1.96 -8.34
CA GLU A 111 11.89 -0.81 -7.89
C GLU A 111 12.34 0.06 -9.07
N SER A 112 12.83 -0.57 -10.13
CA SER A 112 13.21 0.13 -11.37
C SER A 112 12.01 0.89 -11.96
N MET A 113 10.82 0.29 -11.96
CA MET A 113 9.61 0.95 -12.46
C MET A 113 9.20 2.14 -11.59
N ILE A 114 9.33 2.02 -10.26
CA ILE A 114 9.05 3.10 -9.31
C ILE A 114 10.00 4.28 -9.54
N GLU A 115 11.29 4.00 -9.73
CA GLU A 115 12.33 5.00 -9.99
C GLU A 115 12.09 5.71 -11.33
N ILE A 116 11.82 4.97 -12.41
CA ILE A 116 11.52 5.55 -13.74
C ILE A 116 10.26 6.43 -13.68
N LYS A 117 9.24 6.03 -12.92
CA LYS A 117 7.99 6.80 -12.77
C LYS A 117 8.12 7.95 -11.76
N ASN A 118 9.25 8.11 -11.08
CA ASN A 118 9.48 9.12 -10.04
C ASN A 118 8.34 9.17 -9.01
N LEU A 119 7.84 8.00 -8.60
CA LEU A 119 6.79 7.92 -7.59
C LEU A 119 7.39 8.16 -6.19
N PRO A 120 6.70 8.92 -5.32
CA PRO A 120 7.17 9.12 -3.95
C PRO A 120 7.08 7.80 -3.18
N HIS A 121 8.19 7.06 -3.15
CA HIS A 121 8.35 5.82 -2.40
C HIS A 121 9.44 6.02 -1.35
N LEU A 122 9.11 5.69 -0.10
CA LEU A 122 10.07 5.70 0.98
C LEU A 122 10.82 4.36 0.92
N ALA A 123 11.88 4.31 0.10
CA ALA A 123 12.72 3.12 0.01
C ALA A 123 13.40 2.87 1.36
N ASP A 124 13.51 1.60 1.75
CA ASP A 124 14.33 1.21 2.89
C ASP A 124 15.76 1.64 2.62
N LEU A 125 16.23 2.64 3.36
CA LEU A 125 17.55 3.18 3.13
C LEU A 125 18.57 2.12 3.59
N PRO A 126 19.44 1.61 2.71
CA PRO A 126 20.47 0.68 3.14
C PRO A 126 21.32 1.38 4.22
N PRO A 127 21.60 0.69 5.35
CA PRO A 127 22.27 1.28 6.51
C PRO A 127 23.68 1.81 6.20
N SER A 128 24.22 1.51 5.02
CA SER A 128 25.53 1.95 4.53
C SER A 128 25.57 3.37 3.97
N ARG A 129 24.43 4.03 3.70
CA ARG A 129 24.47 5.43 3.24
C ARG A 129 24.72 6.37 4.43
N ILE A 130 25.91 6.98 4.46
CA ILE A 130 26.32 8.03 5.42
C ILE A 130 25.31 9.19 5.51
N SER A 131 24.54 9.44 4.45
CA SER A 131 23.51 10.48 4.42
C SER A 131 22.33 10.22 5.37
N VAL A 132 22.01 8.95 5.68
CA VAL A 132 20.87 8.59 6.55
C VAL A 132 21.13 8.98 8.00
N HIS A 133 22.37 8.83 8.45
CA HIS A 133 22.80 9.20 9.80
C HIS A 133 22.95 10.72 9.99
N LYS A 134 22.99 11.49 8.89
CA LYS A 134 23.10 12.96 8.92
C LYS A 134 21.75 13.67 8.88
N LEU A 135 20.72 13.00 8.37
CA LEU A 135 19.39 13.58 8.23
C LEU A 135 18.64 13.47 9.56
N LYS A 136 18.55 14.59 10.28
CA LYS A 136 17.76 14.69 11.51
C LYS A 136 16.35 15.19 11.22
N VAL A 137 15.40 14.80 12.05
CA VAL A 137 13.98 15.21 11.95
C VAL A 137 13.84 16.74 12.00
N GLU A 138 14.72 17.43 12.72
CA GLU A 138 14.76 18.90 12.79
C GLU A 138 14.85 19.58 11.42
N ASN A 139 15.51 18.94 10.44
CA ASN A 139 15.69 19.49 9.10
C ASN A 139 14.49 19.28 8.17
N ILE A 140 13.57 18.38 8.55
CA ILE A 140 12.43 17.98 7.72
C ILE A 140 11.11 18.48 8.32
N MET A 141 11.05 18.61 9.65
CA MET A 141 9.83 18.97 10.34
C MET A 141 9.40 20.41 9.99
N ILE A 142 8.10 20.57 9.72
CA ILE A 142 7.50 21.88 9.54
C ILE A 142 7.41 22.54 10.93
N HIS A 143 8.06 23.70 11.09
CA HIS A 143 8.07 24.43 12.37
C HIS A 143 6.82 25.29 12.58
N ASP A 144 6.19 25.71 11.49
CA ASP A 144 4.97 26.53 11.55
C ASP A 144 3.73 25.62 11.63
N VAL A 145 3.30 25.35 12.85
CA VAL A 145 2.15 24.49 13.14
C VAL A 145 1.05 25.30 13.79
N LEU A 146 -0.14 25.31 13.16
CA LEU A 146 -1.34 25.95 13.70
C LEU A 146 -1.93 25.09 14.81
N CYS A 147 -2.06 25.67 16.00
CA CYS A 147 -2.40 24.96 17.22
C CYS A 147 -3.69 25.49 17.83
N ILE A 148 -4.45 24.60 18.46
CA ILE A 148 -5.67 24.94 19.20
C ILE A 148 -5.36 24.84 20.69
N THR A 149 -5.75 25.85 21.48
CA THR A 149 -5.66 25.83 22.94
C THR A 149 -7.04 25.73 23.57
N LYS A 150 -7.13 25.42 24.87
CA LYS A 150 -8.42 25.45 25.59
C LYS A 150 -9.05 26.85 25.65
N SER A 151 -8.25 27.90 25.47
CA SER A 151 -8.67 29.29 25.51
C SER A 151 -9.04 29.88 24.15
N THR A 152 -8.87 29.15 23.04
CA THR A 152 -9.23 29.67 21.71
C THR A 152 -10.72 29.96 21.62
N THR A 153 -11.07 31.13 21.11
CA THR A 153 -12.47 31.52 20.92
C THR A 153 -13.08 30.81 19.70
N TYR A 154 -14.41 30.71 19.66
CA TYR A 154 -15.13 30.15 18.50
C TYR A 154 -14.86 30.94 17.21
N GLY A 155 -14.61 32.25 17.31
CA GLY A 155 -14.28 33.11 16.16
C GLY A 155 -12.91 32.77 15.56
N GLU A 156 -11.87 32.68 16.39
CA GLU A 156 -10.52 32.30 15.97
C GLU A 156 -10.50 30.88 15.42
N LEU A 157 -11.24 29.96 16.04
CA LEU A 157 -11.38 28.58 15.59
C LEU A 157 -12.02 28.50 14.19
N ARG A 158 -13.05 29.33 13.94
CA ARG A 158 -13.71 29.44 12.64
C ARG A 158 -12.76 30.00 11.58
N GLU A 159 -12.02 31.06 11.91
CA GLU A 159 -11.03 31.65 11.01
C GLU A 159 -9.93 30.66 10.66
N LEU A 160 -9.43 29.90 11.64
CA LEU A 160 -8.42 28.87 11.47
C LEU A 160 -8.91 27.72 10.55
N LEU A 161 -10.16 27.28 10.73
CA LEU A 161 -10.81 26.27 9.89
C LEU A 161 -11.05 26.72 8.43
N LEU A 162 -11.23 28.03 8.23
CA LEU A 162 -11.41 28.65 6.91
C LEU A 162 -10.07 28.92 6.21
N ALA A 163 -9.05 29.32 6.97
CA ALA A 163 -7.69 29.58 6.48
C ALA A 163 -6.99 28.29 6.06
N THR A 164 -7.27 27.16 6.72
CA THR A 164 -6.60 25.88 6.47
C THR A 164 -7.52 24.75 6.02
N PRO A 165 -7.98 24.75 4.77
CA PRO A 165 -8.90 23.71 4.27
C PRO A 165 -8.24 22.33 4.08
N HIS A 166 -6.91 22.27 3.94
CA HIS A 166 -6.16 21.06 3.62
C HIS A 166 -5.74 20.24 4.86
N LEU A 167 -5.80 20.82 6.06
CA LEU A 167 -5.43 20.12 7.29
C LEU A 167 -6.56 19.17 7.74
N ARG A 168 -6.21 17.90 8.00
CA ARG A 168 -7.17 16.88 8.47
C ARG A 168 -7.38 16.91 9.98
N SER A 169 -6.36 17.31 10.72
CA SER A 169 -6.33 17.31 12.19
C SER A 169 -5.47 18.46 12.69
N TYR A 170 -5.84 18.99 13.85
CA TYR A 170 -5.11 20.06 14.52
C TYR A 170 -4.56 19.55 15.86
N PRO A 171 -3.32 19.92 16.22
CA PRO A 171 -2.78 19.64 17.54
C PRO A 171 -3.49 20.49 18.60
N LEU A 172 -3.85 19.83 19.70
CA LEU A 172 -4.37 20.46 20.91
C LEU A 172 -3.21 20.73 21.87
N ILE A 173 -3.06 21.97 22.28
CA ILE A 173 -1.99 22.45 23.15
C ILE A 173 -2.58 22.96 24.47
N THR A 174 -1.83 22.84 25.57
CA THR A 174 -2.24 23.35 26.89
C THR A 174 -2.42 24.86 26.88
N ASP A 175 -1.33 25.59 26.61
CA ASP A 175 -1.28 27.05 26.66
C ASP A 175 -0.28 27.58 25.62
N SER A 176 -0.51 28.79 25.12
CA SER A 176 0.31 29.42 24.07
C SER A 176 1.76 29.66 24.54
N ARG A 177 1.96 29.74 25.86
CA ARG A 177 3.29 29.93 26.47
C ARG A 177 4.09 28.64 26.61
N THR A 178 3.45 27.52 26.97
CA THR A 178 4.14 26.25 27.25
C THR A 178 4.26 25.37 26.02
N LYS A 179 3.36 25.53 25.02
CA LYS A 179 3.36 24.77 23.76
C LYS A 179 3.48 23.24 23.94
N ILE A 180 2.96 22.72 25.05
CA ILE A 180 2.93 21.28 25.32
C ILE A 180 1.75 20.66 24.57
N LEU A 181 2.03 19.65 23.74
CA LEU A 181 1.02 18.88 23.00
C LEU A 181 0.24 17.96 23.95
N LEU A 182 -1.08 18.15 24.02
CA LEU A 182 -2.00 17.29 24.77
C LEU A 182 -2.59 16.18 23.90
N GLY A 183 -2.79 16.45 22.61
CA GLY A 183 -3.43 15.50 21.70
C GLY A 183 -3.70 16.10 20.33
N SER A 184 -4.57 15.47 19.56
CA SER A 184 -5.02 15.98 18.27
C SER A 184 -6.53 15.89 18.13
N VAL A 185 -7.13 16.83 17.42
CA VAL A 185 -8.58 16.88 17.16
C VAL A 185 -8.79 16.89 15.65
N ALA A 186 -9.64 16.00 15.15
CA ALA A 186 -9.92 15.98 13.72
C ALA A 186 -10.85 17.12 13.32
N ARG A 187 -10.59 17.72 12.16
CA ARG A 187 -11.35 18.84 11.60
C ARG A 187 -12.84 18.55 11.46
N LYS A 188 -13.21 17.29 11.15
CA LYS A 188 -14.61 16.87 10.99
C LYS A 188 -15.41 17.06 12.29
N TYR A 189 -14.85 16.66 13.43
CA TYR A 189 -15.50 16.83 14.73
C TYR A 189 -15.61 18.30 15.11
N LEU A 190 -14.57 19.08 14.82
CA LEU A 190 -14.56 20.50 15.10
C LEU A 190 -15.63 21.27 14.31
N ASN A 191 -15.77 20.98 13.01
CA ASN A 191 -16.83 21.54 12.18
C ASN A 191 -18.22 21.12 12.66
N TYR A 192 -18.39 19.86 13.07
CA TYR A 192 -19.67 19.37 13.60
C TYR A 192 -20.06 20.12 14.89
N LEU A 193 -19.14 20.22 15.85
CA LEU A 193 -19.38 20.91 17.12
C LEU A 193 -19.63 22.41 16.92
N LEU A 194 -18.91 23.04 15.98
CA LEU A 194 -19.12 24.44 15.65
C LEU A 194 -20.49 24.66 15.01
N TYR A 195 -20.93 23.77 14.11
CA TYR A 195 -22.25 23.81 13.50
C TYR A 195 -23.37 23.62 14.55
N GLU A 196 -23.18 22.70 15.50
CA GLU A 196 -24.15 22.46 16.58
C GLU A 196 -24.29 23.66 17.52
N LYS A 197 -23.19 24.35 17.86
CA LYS A 197 -23.19 25.44 18.84
C LYS A 197 -23.44 26.83 18.26
N LEU A 198 -22.98 27.10 17.03
CA LEU A 198 -23.06 28.42 16.40
C LEU A 198 -24.21 28.51 15.35
N GLY A 199 -24.80 27.37 14.98
CA GLY A 199 -25.81 27.30 13.91
C GLY A 199 -25.20 27.36 12.49
N PRO A 200 -26.04 27.32 11.44
CA PRO A 200 -25.58 27.36 10.06
C PRO A 200 -25.00 28.74 9.71
N ASP A 201 -23.67 28.82 9.62
CA ASP A 201 -22.97 29.99 9.10
C ASP A 201 -22.97 30.03 7.57
N SER A 202 -23.57 31.08 7.00
CA SER A 202 -23.71 31.31 5.55
C SER A 202 -22.39 31.32 4.76
N MET A 203 -21.23 31.48 5.41
CA MET A 203 -19.92 31.52 4.76
C MET A 203 -19.29 30.14 4.50
N ILE A 204 -19.57 29.14 5.34
CA ILE A 204 -19.02 27.78 5.19
C ILE A 204 -19.77 27.06 4.06
N ASP A 205 -21.09 27.26 3.97
CA ASP A 205 -21.91 26.71 2.88
C ASP A 205 -21.62 27.38 1.53
N ARG A 206 -21.35 28.70 1.51
CA ARG A 206 -21.04 29.41 0.26
C ARG A 206 -19.74 28.92 -0.40
N ARG A 207 -18.76 28.46 0.37
CA ARG A 207 -17.52 27.87 -0.19
C ARG A 207 -17.72 26.43 -0.62
N ARG A 208 -18.56 25.66 0.09
CA ARG A 208 -18.96 24.30 -0.29
C ARG A 208 -19.65 24.28 -1.65
N ILE A 209 -20.51 25.26 -1.92
CA ILE A 209 -21.19 25.45 -3.22
C ILE A 209 -20.18 25.77 -4.34
N ASN A 210 -19.16 26.58 -4.06
CA ASN A 210 -18.12 26.89 -5.05
C ASN A 210 -17.25 25.67 -5.38
N THR A 211 -16.85 24.87 -4.38
CA THR A 211 -16.04 23.65 -4.62
C THR A 211 -16.83 22.55 -5.33
N THR A 212 -18.12 22.37 -5.02
CA THR A 212 -18.96 21.38 -5.73
C THR A 212 -19.30 21.83 -7.14
N SER A 213 -19.52 23.12 -7.38
CA SER A 213 -19.70 23.65 -8.74
C SER A 213 -18.42 23.63 -9.56
N ASP A 214 -17.24 23.85 -8.96
CA ASP A 214 -15.95 23.67 -9.64
C ASP A 214 -15.65 22.18 -9.94
N LEU A 215 -15.99 21.27 -9.02
CA LEU A 215 -15.93 19.82 -9.29
C LEU A 215 -16.93 19.41 -10.38
N LEU A 216 -18.18 19.90 -10.34
CA LEU A 216 -19.17 19.65 -11.39
C LEU A 216 -18.75 20.24 -12.72
N ASN A 217 -18.12 21.42 -12.74
CA ASN A 217 -17.59 22.02 -13.96
C ASN A 217 -16.38 21.25 -14.50
N HIS A 218 -15.53 20.70 -13.64
CA HIS A 218 -14.46 19.78 -14.03
C HIS A 218 -15.00 18.44 -14.54
N ILE A 219 -16.03 17.88 -13.90
CA ILE A 219 -16.72 16.68 -14.36
C ILE A 219 -17.43 16.95 -15.70
N ARG A 220 -18.07 18.11 -15.87
CA ARG A 220 -18.78 18.49 -17.11
C ARG A 220 -17.82 18.83 -18.26
N ARG A 221 -16.62 19.34 -17.97
CA ARG A 221 -15.55 19.47 -18.98
C ARG A 221 -14.99 18.11 -19.40
N ASN A 222 -14.86 17.17 -18.47
CA ASN A 222 -14.33 15.83 -18.76
C ASN A 222 -15.39 14.86 -19.29
N SER A 223 -16.69 15.11 -19.09
CA SER A 223 -17.77 14.23 -19.56
C SER A 223 -18.05 14.30 -21.07
N ARG A 224 -17.19 14.97 -21.85
CA ARG A 224 -17.13 14.76 -23.31
C ARG A 224 -16.24 13.58 -23.72
N LEU A 225 -15.52 12.95 -22.78
CA LEU A 225 -14.84 11.68 -23.02
C LEU A 225 -15.09 10.71 -21.86
N SER A 226 -15.60 9.52 -22.21
CA SER A 226 -15.63 8.31 -21.39
C SER A 226 -16.82 8.13 -20.44
N ASN A 227 -17.90 7.59 -21.01
CA ASN A 227 -18.82 6.69 -20.30
C ASN A 227 -18.11 5.35 -20.09
N ASN A 228 -17.82 5.01 -18.83
CA ASN A 228 -18.17 3.73 -18.17
C ASN A 228 -17.28 3.49 -16.95
N ASN A 229 -17.92 2.98 -15.89
CA ASN A 229 -17.38 2.49 -14.61
C ASN A 229 -17.28 3.53 -13.49
N LEU A 230 -18.44 3.91 -12.95
CA LEU A 230 -18.56 4.44 -11.60
C LEU A 230 -19.61 3.60 -10.87
N LEU A 231 -19.17 2.88 -9.82
CA LEU A 231 -19.91 2.51 -8.59
C LEU A 231 -19.46 1.14 -8.03
N THR A 232 -18.29 1.09 -7.38
CA THR A 232 -18.06 0.21 -6.22
C THR A 232 -17.02 0.85 -5.29
N ASP A 233 -17.39 1.92 -4.59
CA ASP A 233 -16.61 2.42 -3.46
C ASP A 233 -17.06 1.71 -2.17
N ARG A 234 -16.49 0.52 -1.94
CA ARG A 234 -16.34 -0.04 -0.60
C ARG A 234 -15.01 0.46 -0.03
N ASN A 235 -15.02 1.65 0.57
CA ASN A 235 -13.96 2.10 1.46
C ASN A 235 -14.50 2.10 2.90
N ILE A 236 -14.73 0.87 3.37
CA ILE A 236 -14.92 0.49 4.78
C ILE A 236 -13.59 -0.13 5.23
N SER A 237 -13.20 0.21 6.45
CA SER A 237 -12.08 -0.34 7.24
C SER A 237 -10.71 0.30 7.04
N GLY A 238 -10.34 1.08 8.06
CA GLY A 238 -8.98 1.50 8.30
C GLY A 238 -8.93 2.67 9.27
N ASN A 239 -9.53 2.51 10.46
CA ASN A 239 -9.16 3.17 11.75
C ASN A 239 -10.26 2.92 12.79
N THR A 240 -10.34 1.69 13.29
CA THR A 240 -11.01 1.34 14.56
C THR A 240 -10.02 0.55 15.40
N LEU A 241 -8.96 1.21 15.87
CA LEU A 241 -8.21 0.76 17.04
C LEU A 241 -7.81 2.00 17.83
N LEU A 242 -8.17 1.95 19.12
CA LEU A 242 -7.95 2.91 20.21
C LEU A 242 -9.15 3.79 20.61
N ALA A 243 -9.59 3.53 21.85
CA ALA A 243 -10.50 4.27 22.73
C ALA A 243 -11.99 3.83 22.79
N ASN A 244 -12.23 2.56 23.14
CA ASN A 244 -13.25 2.29 24.15
C ASN A 244 -12.66 2.68 25.52
N SER A 245 -12.92 3.90 25.98
CA SER A 245 -12.76 4.28 27.39
C SER A 245 -14.16 4.30 28.01
N PRO A 246 -14.50 3.39 28.93
CA PRO A 246 -15.79 3.39 29.60
C PRO A 246 -15.69 4.36 30.78
N LEU A 247 -16.03 5.62 30.57
CA LEU A 247 -16.18 6.61 31.65
C LEU A 247 -17.01 7.80 31.14
N HIS A 248 -18.29 7.54 30.88
CA HIS A 248 -19.38 8.53 30.93
C HIS A 248 -20.73 7.80 30.72
N GLU A 249 -21.14 6.99 31.70
CA GLU A 249 -22.58 6.74 31.89
C GLU A 249 -23.05 7.74 32.96
N ASP A 250 -23.74 8.77 32.48
CA ASP A 250 -24.26 9.84 33.31
C ASP A 250 -25.48 9.36 34.09
N ARG A 251 -25.43 9.63 35.39
CA ARG A 251 -26.58 9.73 36.30
C ARG A 251 -27.71 10.52 35.64
N ARG A 252 -28.87 9.88 35.39
CA ARG A 252 -30.20 10.50 35.54
C ARG A 252 -31.26 9.46 35.92
N GLY A 253 -31.99 9.75 36.99
CA GLY A 253 -33.37 9.27 37.18
C GLY A 253 -33.56 8.12 38.16
N GLY A 254 -33.46 8.41 39.45
CA GLY A 254 -34.19 7.67 40.47
C GLY A 254 -35.66 8.12 40.53
N ASP A 255 -36.47 7.27 41.16
CA ASP A 255 -37.88 7.40 41.52
C ASP A 255 -38.91 7.26 40.39
N ASP A 256 -39.48 6.05 40.24
CA ASP A 256 -40.82 5.86 40.80
C ASP A 256 -41.14 4.40 41.17
N LYS A 257 -41.90 4.27 42.26
CA LYS A 257 -42.29 3.03 42.93
C LYS A 257 -43.49 2.35 42.28
N LYS A 258 -43.59 1.05 42.58
CA LYS A 258 -44.80 0.23 42.82
C LYS A 258 -45.59 -0.31 41.61
N ASN A 259 -45.71 -1.64 41.66
CA ASN A 259 -46.94 -2.44 41.70
C ASN A 259 -47.14 -3.48 40.59
N ASP A 260 -47.55 -4.65 41.09
CA ASP A 260 -48.31 -5.75 40.48
C ASP A 260 -47.56 -6.70 39.54
N LYS A 261 -47.25 -7.97 39.91
CA LYS A 261 -48.08 -9.13 40.32
C LYS A 261 -48.63 -9.90 39.10
N LYS A 262 -48.43 -11.22 39.12
CA LYS A 262 -48.98 -12.28 38.23
C LYS A 262 -48.32 -12.39 36.85
N ASP A 263 -47.99 -13.55 36.30
CA ASP A 263 -48.18 -14.98 36.64
C ASP A 263 -46.95 -15.76 36.14
#